data_AF-A0A2H0IXQ2-F1
#
_entry.id   AF-A0A2H0IXQ2-F1
#
_cell.length_a   1.000
_cell.length_b   1.000
_cell.length_c   1.000
_cell.angle_alpha   90.00
_cell.angle_beta   90.00
_cell.angle_gamma   90.00
#
_symmetry.space_group_name_H-M   'P 1'
#
loop_
_entity.id
_entity.type
_entity.pdbx_description
1 polymer ?
#
loop_
_entity_poly.entity_id
_entity_poly.type
_entity_poly.pdbx_seq_one_letter_code
_entity_poly.pdbx_strand_id
1 'polypeptide(L)'
;MKVFWSWQSDTQAKLNKNFVKSTLESALQVATENLDLSEADRPELDHDTKGAPGLVSIVDTIFKKIEEAAVFVGDITFVGNTTAGKKLPNPNVMIELGHALTSIGPERIILVTNSAYGCRPEDLPFDLRHRRGPIAYNLPDGATLEEQRVAKKQLMKDLGHALAASFGHAIQERTAEIEFPAYPVQPDDHATWLAKGEQIKFQESTPVVLSNGQNRSIEVLDGTRSYLRIVPARLANELLRRQVQEQGNDTFLCAMGPWIDGDAGANALGVVAVGLMRGAENKAVGAAQFFIKTGEIWGFNSAAGFERGGKVLLSSGSIPIEWSRFFDRAMALYSQLGVRGPFQVTAGVTGLDGVIWGNDFGGASSALEAEVHFQATNLNWEKEARLEFLTNAFNRLRDAFNQHRITIDQYPRR
;
A
#
# COMPACT_ATOMS: atom_id res chain seq x y z
N MET A 1 -12.62 -2.38 -7.65
CA MET A 1 -11.92 -2.26 -8.97
C MET A 1 -12.94 -2.54 -10.08
N LYS A 2 -12.75 -2.11 -11.34
CA LYS A 2 -13.70 -2.41 -12.44
C LYS A 2 -13.06 -3.23 -13.54
N VAL A 3 -13.82 -4.13 -14.14
CA VAL A 3 -13.46 -4.82 -15.38
C VAL A 3 -14.41 -4.37 -16.48
N PHE A 4 -13.88 -3.75 -17.53
CA PHE A 4 -14.67 -3.40 -18.70
C PHE A 4 -14.70 -4.59 -19.66
N TRP A 5 -15.89 -5.08 -19.99
CA TRP A 5 -16.06 -6.18 -20.94
C TRP A 5 -16.67 -5.69 -22.25
N SER A 6 -15.84 -5.77 -23.29
CA SER A 6 -16.18 -5.49 -24.68
C SER A 6 -16.59 -6.77 -25.40
N TRP A 7 -17.76 -6.77 -26.05
CA TRP A 7 -18.40 -7.96 -26.59
C TRP A 7 -19.01 -7.75 -27.97
N GLN A 8 -19.31 -8.86 -28.67
CA GLN A 8 -19.98 -8.88 -29.97
C GLN A 8 -21.31 -9.64 -29.93
N SER A 9 -22.25 -9.29 -30.82
CA SER A 9 -23.57 -9.94 -30.95
C SER A 9 -23.82 -10.63 -32.29
N ASP A 10 -22.82 -10.66 -33.16
CA ASP A 10 -22.98 -11.14 -34.54
C ASP A 10 -22.90 -12.68 -34.65
N THR A 11 -22.52 -13.36 -33.58
CA THR A 11 -22.47 -14.83 -33.48
C THR A 11 -23.51 -15.36 -32.49
N GLN A 12 -23.71 -16.68 -32.44
CA GLN A 12 -24.73 -17.29 -31.58
C GLN A 12 -24.51 -16.92 -30.10
N ALA A 13 -25.38 -16.07 -29.54
CA ALA A 13 -25.20 -15.50 -28.21
C ALA A 13 -25.07 -16.56 -27.10
N LYS A 14 -25.78 -17.70 -27.21
CA LYS A 14 -25.73 -18.79 -26.22
C LYS A 14 -24.34 -19.40 -26.08
N LEU A 15 -23.59 -19.52 -27.17
CA LEU A 15 -22.25 -20.12 -27.20
C LEU A 15 -21.13 -19.07 -27.18
N ASN A 16 -21.48 -17.79 -27.33
CA ASN A 16 -20.53 -16.68 -27.36
C ASN A 16 -20.84 -15.67 -26.24
N LYS A 17 -21.40 -14.50 -26.56
CA LYS A 17 -21.68 -13.42 -25.60
C LYS A 17 -22.15 -13.88 -24.22
N ASN A 18 -23.23 -14.67 -24.14
CA ASN A 18 -23.82 -15.09 -22.86
C ASN A 18 -22.94 -16.11 -22.14
N PHE A 19 -22.31 -17.01 -22.90
CA PHE A 19 -21.37 -17.99 -22.37
C PHE A 19 -20.15 -17.31 -21.73
N VAL A 20 -19.51 -16.39 -22.47
CA VAL A 20 -18.36 -15.61 -22.00
C VAL A 20 -18.76 -14.77 -20.79
N LYS A 21 -19.87 -14.04 -20.84
CA LYS A 21 -20.36 -13.24 -19.71
C LYS A 21 -20.47 -14.06 -18.43
N SER A 22 -21.22 -15.16 -18.51
CA SER A 22 -21.48 -16.01 -17.33
C SER A 22 -20.22 -16.70 -16.80
N THR A 23 -19.20 -16.86 -17.65
CA THR A 23 -17.93 -17.46 -17.27
C THR A 23 -17.00 -16.42 -16.65
N LEU A 24 -16.99 -15.21 -17.19
CA LEU A 24 -16.26 -14.07 -16.66
C LEU A 24 -16.78 -13.66 -15.28
N GLU A 25 -18.09 -13.61 -15.08
CA GLU A 25 -18.70 -13.38 -13.76
C GLU A 25 -18.25 -14.42 -12.73
N SER A 26 -18.24 -15.71 -13.08
CA SER A 26 -17.74 -16.78 -12.19
C SER A 26 -16.22 -16.68 -11.96
N ALA A 27 -15.44 -16.34 -12.98
CA ALA A 27 -13.99 -16.18 -12.85
C ALA A 27 -13.61 -14.99 -11.96
N LEU A 28 -14.34 -13.87 -12.06
CA LEU A 28 -14.16 -12.70 -11.22
C LEU A 28 -14.40 -13.03 -9.74
N GLN A 29 -15.44 -13.81 -9.44
CA GLN A 29 -15.73 -14.25 -8.08
C GLN A 29 -14.54 -15.02 -7.48
N VAL A 30 -13.99 -16.00 -8.22
CA VAL A 30 -12.83 -16.79 -7.78
C VAL A 30 -11.55 -15.95 -7.70
N ALA A 31 -11.31 -15.04 -8.64
CA ALA A 31 -10.14 -14.18 -8.62
C ALA A 31 -10.14 -13.23 -7.41
N THR A 32 -11.32 -12.75 -7.01
CA THR A 32 -11.48 -11.85 -5.85
C THR A 32 -11.16 -12.56 -4.53
N GLU A 33 -11.60 -13.81 -4.36
CA GLU A 33 -11.34 -14.62 -3.15
C GLU A 33 -9.83 -14.82 -2.90
N ASN A 34 -9.01 -14.78 -3.95
CA ASN A 34 -7.56 -14.93 -3.85
C ASN A 34 -6.79 -13.62 -3.60
N LEU A 35 -7.44 -12.45 -3.70
CA LEU A 35 -6.78 -11.14 -3.63
C LEU A 35 -7.00 -10.40 -2.29
N ASP A 36 -7.70 -11.01 -1.33
CA ASP A 36 -8.00 -10.45 0.01
C ASP A 36 -8.47 -8.98 -0.03
N LEU A 37 -9.31 -8.67 -1.04
CA LEU A 37 -9.82 -7.31 -1.28
C LEU A 37 -11.02 -7.01 -0.38
N SER A 38 -11.10 -5.76 0.10
CA SER A 38 -12.27 -5.27 0.81
C SER A 38 -13.52 -5.29 -0.09
N GLU A 39 -14.73 -5.36 0.49
CA GLU A 39 -15.99 -5.34 -0.28
C GLU A 39 -16.11 -4.09 -1.19
N ALA A 40 -15.51 -2.95 -0.81
CA ALA A 40 -15.49 -1.74 -1.64
C ALA A 40 -14.55 -1.85 -2.86
N ASP A 41 -13.54 -2.71 -2.79
CA ASP A 41 -12.54 -2.93 -3.85
C ASP A 41 -12.88 -4.11 -4.75
N ARG A 42 -13.96 -4.84 -4.45
CA ARG A 42 -14.44 -5.99 -5.20
C ARG A 42 -14.59 -5.67 -6.70
N PRO A 43 -13.97 -6.44 -7.60
CA PRO A 43 -14.14 -6.30 -9.04
C PRO A 43 -15.60 -6.43 -9.48
N GLU A 44 -16.15 -5.41 -10.14
CA GLU A 44 -17.45 -5.49 -10.84
C GLU A 44 -17.25 -5.54 -12.36
N LEU A 45 -18.09 -6.33 -13.03
CA LEU A 45 -18.20 -6.33 -14.50
C LEU A 45 -19.04 -5.13 -14.98
N ASP A 46 -18.39 -4.25 -15.74
CA ASP A 46 -19.00 -3.09 -16.40
C ASP A 46 -19.03 -3.31 -17.93
N HIS A 47 -20.03 -2.73 -18.59
CA HIS A 47 -20.21 -2.78 -20.05
C HIS A 47 -21.16 -1.66 -20.53
N ASP A 48 -21.10 -1.33 -21.82
CA ASP A 48 -21.95 -0.31 -22.47
C ASP A 48 -22.06 0.98 -21.63
N THR A 49 -23.26 1.57 -21.53
CA THR A 49 -23.58 2.71 -20.67
C THR A 49 -24.18 2.31 -19.31
N LYS A 50 -24.04 1.05 -18.87
CA LYS A 50 -24.59 0.54 -17.60
C LYS A 50 -24.29 1.51 -16.43
N GLY A 51 -25.32 1.96 -15.72
CA GLY A 51 -25.18 2.84 -14.55
C GLY A 51 -24.96 4.33 -14.85
N ALA A 52 -24.89 4.77 -16.10
CA ALA A 52 -24.78 6.19 -16.45
C ALA A 52 -26.16 6.89 -16.39
N PRO A 53 -26.35 7.95 -15.59
CA PRO A 53 -27.62 8.66 -15.50
C PRO A 53 -27.81 9.66 -16.66
N GLY A 54 -29.01 9.70 -17.25
CA GLY A 54 -29.42 10.74 -18.20
C GLY A 54 -29.02 10.49 -19.67
N LEU A 55 -29.02 11.55 -20.47
CA LEU A 55 -28.75 11.52 -21.93
C LEU A 55 -27.25 11.69 -22.22
N VAL A 56 -26.44 10.69 -21.86
CA VAL A 56 -24.99 10.73 -22.08
C VAL A 56 -24.60 10.26 -23.49
N SER A 57 -23.48 10.79 -24.01
CA SER A 57 -22.86 10.28 -25.23
C SER A 57 -22.39 8.85 -24.99
N ILE A 58 -22.90 7.90 -25.77
CA ILE A 58 -22.62 6.46 -25.61
C ILE A 58 -21.12 6.18 -25.76
N VAL A 59 -20.51 6.72 -26.81
CA VAL A 59 -19.09 6.50 -27.15
C VAL A 59 -18.18 7.09 -26.08
N ASP A 60 -18.41 8.35 -25.68
CA ASP A 60 -17.57 9.02 -24.68
C ASP A 60 -17.68 8.32 -23.32
N THR A 61 -18.87 7.83 -22.98
CA THR A 61 -19.09 7.07 -21.73
C THR A 61 -18.33 5.75 -21.75
N ILE A 62 -18.33 5.03 -22.88
CA ILE A 62 -17.60 3.77 -23.03
C ILE A 62 -16.09 4.01 -22.89
N PHE A 63 -15.53 5.01 -23.60
CA PHE A 63 -14.10 5.31 -23.52
C PHE A 63 -13.67 5.73 -22.12
N LYS A 64 -14.46 6.57 -21.44
CA LYS A 64 -14.20 6.93 -20.05
C LYS A 64 -14.22 5.71 -19.11
N LYS A 65 -15.18 4.79 -19.30
CA LYS A 65 -15.22 3.55 -18.51
C LYS A 65 -14.02 2.65 -18.76
N ILE A 66 -13.51 2.60 -19.99
CA ILE A 66 -12.30 1.86 -20.34
C ILE A 66 -11.08 2.49 -19.65
N GLU A 67 -10.95 3.82 -19.66
CA GLU A 67 -9.88 4.55 -18.96
C GLU A 67 -9.89 4.32 -17.44
N GLU A 68 -11.08 4.24 -16.84
CA GLU A 68 -11.25 4.01 -15.40
C GLU A 68 -11.15 2.53 -15.00
N ALA A 69 -11.16 1.60 -15.97
CA ALA A 69 -11.11 0.18 -15.70
C ALA A 69 -9.73 -0.26 -15.19
N ALA A 70 -9.72 -1.24 -14.29
CA ALA A 70 -8.49 -1.90 -13.88
C ALA A 70 -8.05 -2.97 -14.88
N VAL A 71 -8.99 -3.59 -15.59
CA VAL A 71 -8.74 -4.61 -16.61
C VAL A 71 -9.76 -4.45 -17.73
N PHE A 72 -9.32 -4.60 -18.98
CA PHE A 72 -10.18 -4.70 -20.16
C PHE A 72 -10.24 -6.15 -20.63
N VAL A 73 -11.45 -6.63 -20.95
CA VAL A 73 -11.67 -7.96 -21.54
C VAL A 73 -12.39 -7.80 -22.88
N GLY A 74 -11.78 -8.21 -23.99
CA GLY A 74 -12.36 -8.11 -25.33
C GLY A 74 -12.66 -9.47 -25.96
N ASP A 75 -13.91 -9.69 -26.40
CA ASP A 75 -14.32 -10.84 -27.22
C ASP A 75 -14.02 -10.59 -28.71
N ILE A 76 -12.92 -11.16 -29.19
CA ILE A 76 -12.46 -11.03 -30.57
C ILE A 76 -12.86 -12.23 -31.44
N THR A 77 -13.90 -12.97 -31.04
CA THR A 77 -14.50 -14.02 -31.88
C THR A 77 -14.83 -13.45 -33.26
N PHE A 78 -14.40 -14.13 -34.31
CA PHE A 78 -14.60 -13.67 -35.68
C PHE A 78 -16.08 -13.68 -36.06
N VAL A 79 -16.56 -12.56 -36.59
CA VAL A 79 -17.96 -12.31 -36.95
C VAL A 79 -18.21 -12.37 -38.46
N GLY A 80 -17.15 -12.43 -39.26
CA GLY A 80 -17.26 -12.49 -40.71
C GLY A 80 -15.94 -12.80 -41.41
N ASN A 81 -16.01 -12.89 -42.75
CA ASN A 81 -14.86 -13.11 -43.61
C ASN A 81 -14.91 -12.14 -44.80
N THR A 82 -13.76 -11.68 -45.25
CA THR A 82 -13.62 -11.02 -46.57
C THR A 82 -13.83 -12.04 -47.70
N THR A 83 -14.04 -11.54 -48.93
CA THR A 83 -14.09 -12.39 -50.14
C THR A 83 -12.81 -13.20 -50.36
N ALA A 84 -11.67 -12.72 -49.87
CA ALA A 84 -10.38 -13.41 -49.92
C ALA A 84 -10.14 -14.37 -48.73
N GLY A 85 -11.14 -14.58 -47.87
CA GLY A 85 -11.06 -15.52 -46.74
C GLY A 85 -10.40 -14.98 -45.46
N LYS A 86 -9.97 -13.71 -45.42
CA LYS A 86 -9.50 -13.07 -44.18
C LYS A 86 -10.63 -12.97 -43.16
N LYS A 87 -10.41 -13.48 -41.94
CA LYS A 87 -11.36 -13.41 -40.83
C LYS A 87 -11.43 -12.01 -40.24
N LEU A 88 -12.62 -11.58 -39.81
CA LEU A 88 -12.90 -10.24 -39.32
C LEU A 88 -13.50 -10.31 -37.90
N PRO A 89 -12.82 -9.76 -36.88
CA PRO A 89 -13.43 -9.57 -35.56
C PRO A 89 -14.42 -8.40 -35.60
N ASN A 90 -15.23 -8.25 -34.55
CA ASN A 90 -16.19 -7.16 -34.47
C ASN A 90 -15.47 -5.79 -34.42
N PRO A 91 -15.85 -4.82 -35.27
CA PRO A 91 -15.15 -3.53 -35.37
C PRO A 91 -15.29 -2.66 -34.11
N ASN A 92 -16.40 -2.74 -33.38
CA ASN A 92 -16.58 -1.98 -32.14
C ASN A 92 -15.61 -2.46 -31.06
N VAL A 93 -15.51 -3.79 -30.91
CA VAL A 93 -14.52 -4.41 -29.99
C VAL A 93 -13.10 -4.00 -30.35
N MET A 94 -12.78 -3.91 -31.65
CA MET A 94 -11.45 -3.49 -32.09
C MET A 94 -11.15 -2.00 -31.81
N ILE A 95 -12.14 -1.10 -31.92
CA ILE A 95 -11.98 0.32 -31.55
C ILE A 95 -11.75 0.46 -30.05
N GLU A 96 -12.57 -0.22 -29.24
CA GLU A 96 -12.45 -0.22 -27.78
C GLU A 96 -11.12 -0.82 -27.31
N LEU A 97 -10.66 -1.91 -27.96
CA LEU A 97 -9.34 -2.48 -27.72
C LEU A 97 -8.20 -1.51 -28.06
N GLY A 98 -8.33 -0.78 -29.18
CA GLY A 98 -7.37 0.26 -29.56
C GLY A 98 -7.26 1.34 -28.49
N HIS A 99 -8.40 1.81 -27.97
CA HIS A 99 -8.45 2.77 -26.87
C HIS A 99 -7.81 2.21 -25.59
N ALA A 100 -8.18 0.99 -25.20
CA ALA A 100 -7.65 0.32 -24.02
C ALA A 100 -6.12 0.14 -24.08
N LEU A 101 -5.58 -0.21 -25.25
CA LEU A 101 -4.13 -0.35 -25.45
C LEU A 101 -3.38 0.95 -25.13
N THR A 102 -3.97 2.10 -25.45
CA THR A 102 -3.36 3.41 -25.19
C THR A 102 -3.67 3.98 -23.80
N SER A 103 -4.84 3.68 -23.23
CA SER A 103 -5.28 4.27 -21.97
C SER A 103 -4.84 3.47 -20.75
N ILE A 104 -4.96 2.14 -20.81
CA ILE A 104 -4.65 1.26 -19.69
C ILE A 104 -3.48 0.31 -19.94
N GLY A 105 -2.91 0.28 -21.15
CA GLY A 105 -1.72 -0.52 -21.45
C GLY A 105 -1.98 -2.02 -21.64
N PRO A 106 -1.07 -2.73 -22.32
CA PRO A 106 -1.28 -4.11 -22.74
C PRO A 106 -1.31 -5.15 -21.62
N GLU A 107 -0.67 -4.89 -20.47
CA GLU A 107 -0.58 -5.79 -19.32
C GLU A 107 -1.94 -5.97 -18.60
N ARG A 108 -2.83 -4.99 -18.78
CA ARG A 108 -4.19 -4.95 -18.22
C ARG A 108 -5.27 -5.37 -19.23
N ILE A 109 -4.88 -5.97 -20.36
CA ILE A 109 -5.79 -6.39 -21.43
C ILE A 109 -5.82 -7.92 -21.54
N ILE A 110 -7.03 -8.48 -21.53
CA ILE A 110 -7.31 -9.89 -21.75
C ILE A 110 -8.18 -10.03 -23.00
N LEU A 111 -7.76 -10.87 -23.94
CA LEU A 111 -8.56 -11.18 -25.13
C LEU A 111 -9.14 -12.59 -25.01
N VAL A 112 -10.37 -12.77 -25.46
CA VAL A 112 -11.05 -14.07 -25.52
C VAL A 112 -11.55 -14.34 -26.93
N THR A 113 -11.63 -15.61 -27.30
CA THR A 113 -12.19 -16.01 -28.60
C THR A 113 -12.81 -17.40 -28.58
N ASN A 114 -13.88 -17.59 -29.35
CA ASN A 114 -14.38 -18.92 -29.68
C ASN A 114 -13.63 -19.47 -30.91
N SER A 115 -12.76 -20.44 -30.70
CA SER A 115 -11.94 -21.04 -31.75
C SER A 115 -12.73 -21.83 -32.80
N ALA A 116 -14.01 -22.14 -32.55
CA ALA A 116 -14.92 -22.66 -33.59
C ALA A 116 -15.05 -21.69 -34.78
N TYR A 117 -14.85 -20.39 -34.56
CA TYR A 117 -14.89 -19.34 -35.58
C TYR A 117 -13.49 -19.01 -36.13
N GLY A 118 -12.43 -19.62 -35.60
CA GLY A 118 -11.02 -19.38 -35.92
C GLY A 118 -10.23 -18.82 -34.75
N CYS A 119 -8.95 -19.18 -34.67
CA CYS A 119 -8.05 -18.73 -33.59
C CYS A 119 -6.57 -18.87 -33.97
N ARG A 120 -6.26 -19.17 -35.23
CA ARG A 120 -4.84 -19.35 -35.61
C ARG A 120 -4.15 -17.98 -35.59
N PRO A 121 -2.86 -17.89 -35.25
CA PRO A 121 -2.15 -16.62 -35.27
C PRO A 121 -2.31 -15.85 -36.59
N GLU A 122 -2.32 -16.55 -37.73
CA GLU A 122 -2.54 -15.96 -39.05
C GLU A 122 -3.96 -15.42 -39.27
N ASP A 123 -4.96 -15.90 -38.54
CA ASP A 123 -6.34 -15.42 -38.63
C ASP A 123 -6.50 -14.04 -37.95
N LEU A 124 -5.64 -13.72 -36.98
CA LEU A 124 -5.71 -12.47 -36.20
C LEU A 124 -5.30 -11.24 -37.03
N PRO A 125 -5.85 -10.04 -36.72
CA PRO A 125 -5.33 -8.76 -37.22
C PRO A 125 -3.83 -8.62 -36.96
N PHE A 126 -3.10 -7.97 -37.90
CA PHE A 126 -1.64 -7.85 -37.87
C PHE A 126 -1.10 -7.38 -36.51
N ASP A 127 -1.71 -6.36 -35.91
CA ASP A 127 -1.31 -5.78 -34.63
C ASP A 127 -1.44 -6.74 -33.42
N LEU A 128 -2.24 -7.79 -33.56
CA LEU A 128 -2.44 -8.84 -32.54
C LEU A 128 -1.59 -10.09 -32.78
N ARG A 129 -1.07 -10.31 -33.99
CA ARG A 129 -0.33 -11.54 -34.35
C ARG A 129 0.96 -11.73 -33.58
N HIS A 130 1.59 -10.63 -33.17
CA HIS A 130 2.88 -10.63 -32.47
C HIS A 130 2.73 -10.47 -30.95
N ARG A 131 1.50 -10.57 -30.44
CA ARG A 131 1.19 -10.52 -29.01
C ARG A 131 0.82 -11.91 -28.49
N ARG A 132 0.74 -12.04 -27.17
CA ARG A 132 0.15 -13.24 -26.54
C ARG A 132 -1.28 -13.39 -27.09
N GLY A 133 -1.59 -14.57 -27.63
CA GLY A 133 -2.88 -14.85 -28.25
C GLY A 133 -4.06 -14.81 -27.27
N PRO A 134 -5.29 -14.73 -27.76
CA PRO A 134 -6.49 -14.74 -26.93
C PRO A 134 -6.64 -16.07 -26.17
N ILE A 135 -7.31 -16.01 -25.02
CA ILE A 135 -7.77 -17.21 -24.32
C ILE A 135 -8.89 -17.82 -25.15
N ALA A 136 -8.62 -19.00 -25.69
CA ALA A 136 -9.53 -19.68 -26.60
C ALA A 136 -10.38 -20.72 -25.87
N TYR A 137 -11.67 -20.73 -26.16
CA TYR A 137 -12.55 -21.87 -25.90
C TYR A 137 -13.13 -22.36 -27.22
N ASN A 138 -13.62 -23.61 -27.27
CA ASN A 138 -14.18 -24.17 -28.50
C ASN A 138 -15.62 -24.62 -28.27
N LEU A 139 -16.58 -23.90 -28.85
CA LEU A 139 -17.99 -24.28 -28.87
C LEU A 139 -18.57 -24.05 -30.27
N PRO A 140 -18.57 -25.10 -31.13
CA PRO A 140 -19.23 -25.03 -32.43
C PRO A 140 -20.75 -25.05 -32.28
N ASP A 141 -21.45 -24.66 -33.36
CA ASP A 141 -22.90 -24.73 -33.41
C ASP A 141 -23.37 -26.17 -33.17
N GLY A 142 -24.33 -26.34 -32.27
CA GLY A 142 -24.82 -27.66 -31.85
C GLY A 142 -24.07 -28.29 -30.67
N ALA A 143 -23.09 -27.60 -30.07
CA ALA A 143 -22.38 -28.09 -28.89
C ALA A 143 -23.34 -28.51 -27.76
N THR A 144 -23.09 -29.70 -27.22
CA THR A 144 -23.85 -30.33 -26.14
C THR A 144 -23.69 -29.56 -24.82
N LEU A 145 -24.58 -29.83 -23.85
CA LEU A 145 -24.48 -29.25 -22.51
C LEU A 145 -23.20 -29.68 -21.79
N GLU A 146 -22.72 -30.89 -22.02
CA GLU A 146 -21.48 -31.37 -21.39
C GLU A 146 -20.25 -30.68 -21.98
N GLU A 147 -20.19 -30.48 -23.29
CA GLU A 147 -19.14 -29.68 -23.94
C GLU A 147 -19.12 -28.23 -23.41
N GLN A 148 -20.30 -27.61 -23.28
CA GLN A 148 -20.44 -26.28 -22.67
C GLN A 148 -19.92 -26.27 -21.22
N ARG A 149 -20.21 -27.30 -20.43
CA ARG A 149 -19.76 -27.40 -19.03
C ARG A 149 -18.24 -27.54 -18.94
N VAL A 150 -17.64 -28.39 -19.77
CA VAL A 150 -16.18 -28.59 -19.83
C VAL A 150 -15.49 -27.32 -20.28
N ALA A 151 -15.96 -26.70 -21.37
CA ALA A 151 -15.44 -25.43 -21.87
C ALA A 151 -15.54 -24.32 -20.81
N LYS A 152 -16.67 -24.22 -20.11
CA LYS A 152 -16.88 -23.21 -19.07
C LYS A 152 -15.88 -23.37 -17.93
N LYS A 153 -15.68 -24.61 -17.46
CA LYS A 153 -14.72 -24.89 -16.37
C LYS A 153 -13.30 -24.49 -16.76
N GLN A 154 -12.88 -24.82 -17.98
CA GLN A 154 -11.53 -24.50 -18.46
C GLN A 154 -11.36 -22.99 -18.65
N LEU A 155 -12.29 -22.34 -19.36
CA LEU A 155 -12.26 -20.89 -19.59
C LEU A 155 -12.31 -20.10 -18.28
N MET A 156 -13.11 -20.53 -17.29
CA MET A 156 -13.16 -19.91 -15.97
C MET A 156 -11.80 -19.95 -15.27
N LYS A 157 -11.10 -21.08 -15.33
CA LYS A 157 -9.75 -21.22 -14.75
C LYS A 157 -8.75 -20.28 -15.42
N ASP A 158 -8.73 -20.27 -16.75
CA ASP A 158 -7.77 -19.47 -17.51
C ASP A 158 -8.03 -17.97 -17.37
N LEU A 159 -9.31 -17.55 -17.39
CA LEU A 159 -9.72 -16.18 -17.07
C LEU A 159 -9.35 -15.80 -15.64
N GLY A 160 -9.58 -16.68 -14.67
CA GLY A 160 -9.24 -16.42 -13.27
C GLY A 160 -7.74 -16.12 -13.08
N HIS A 161 -6.87 -16.92 -13.69
CA HIS A 161 -5.43 -16.67 -13.66
C HIS A 161 -5.03 -15.36 -14.36
N ALA A 162 -5.60 -15.09 -15.53
CA ALA A 162 -5.30 -13.87 -16.29
C ALA A 162 -5.77 -12.61 -15.53
N LEU A 163 -6.99 -12.64 -14.97
CA LEU A 163 -7.54 -11.56 -14.16
C LEU A 163 -6.66 -11.30 -12.93
N ALA A 164 -6.28 -12.33 -12.18
CA ALA A 164 -5.42 -12.17 -11.02
C ALA A 164 -4.07 -11.52 -11.37
N ALA A 165 -3.44 -11.94 -12.48
CA ALA A 165 -2.20 -11.34 -12.95
C ALA A 165 -2.38 -9.88 -13.37
N SER A 166 -3.41 -9.55 -14.16
CA SER A 166 -3.68 -8.18 -14.59
C SER A 166 -4.10 -7.27 -13.44
N PHE A 167 -4.86 -7.76 -12.45
CA PHE A 167 -5.15 -7.00 -11.23
C PHE A 167 -3.89 -6.76 -10.40
N GLY A 168 -3.03 -7.77 -10.26
CA GLY A 168 -1.74 -7.62 -9.58
C GLY A 168 -0.90 -6.51 -10.22
N HIS A 169 -0.84 -6.47 -11.56
CA HIS A 169 -0.17 -5.40 -12.28
C HIS A 169 -0.84 -4.03 -12.08
N ALA A 170 -2.17 -3.96 -12.19
CA ALA A 170 -2.91 -2.72 -11.97
C ALA A 170 -2.73 -2.16 -10.55
N ILE A 171 -2.64 -3.03 -9.54
CA ILE A 171 -2.35 -2.66 -8.16
C ILE A 171 -0.91 -2.17 -8.04
N GLN A 172 0.05 -2.87 -8.66
CA GLN A 172 1.46 -2.47 -8.66
C GLN A 172 1.67 -1.10 -9.31
N GLU A 173 1.14 -0.86 -10.52
CA GLU A 173 1.21 0.44 -11.19
C GLU A 173 0.59 1.54 -10.32
N ARG A 174 -0.64 1.30 -9.82
CA ARG A 174 -1.32 2.24 -8.92
C ARG A 174 -0.54 2.51 -7.64
N THR A 175 0.27 1.56 -7.16
CA THR A 175 1.10 1.71 -5.96
C THR A 175 2.44 2.38 -6.25
N ALA A 176 3.01 2.15 -7.45
CA ALA A 176 4.30 2.70 -7.87
C ALA A 176 4.22 4.20 -8.19
N GLU A 177 3.07 4.70 -8.64
CA GLU A 177 2.82 6.14 -8.88
C GLU A 177 2.49 6.92 -7.60
N ILE A 178 2.45 6.25 -6.45
CA ILE A 178 2.10 6.90 -5.20
C ILE A 178 3.34 7.59 -4.65
N GLU A 179 3.40 8.90 -4.86
CA GLU A 179 4.34 9.75 -4.16
C GLU A 179 3.98 9.80 -2.66
N PHE A 180 5.00 9.62 -1.82
CA PHE A 180 4.91 9.82 -0.39
C PHE A 180 5.65 11.12 -0.09
N PRO A 181 4.94 12.26 0.03
CA PRO A 181 5.56 13.56 0.20
C PRO A 181 6.16 13.65 1.61
N ALA A 182 7.36 13.11 1.80
CA ALA A 182 7.99 12.96 3.11
C ALA A 182 8.82 14.21 3.45
N TYR A 183 8.91 14.57 4.73
CA TYR A 183 9.85 15.62 5.18
C TYR A 183 11.32 15.20 4.92
N PRO A 184 12.24 16.11 4.57
CA PRO A 184 13.62 15.72 4.29
C PRO A 184 14.30 15.04 5.49
N VAL A 185 15.07 13.99 5.20
CA VAL A 185 15.90 13.33 6.22
C VAL A 185 17.23 14.06 6.36
N GLN A 186 17.80 14.06 7.55
CA GLN A 186 19.13 14.61 7.78
C GLN A 186 20.19 13.66 7.19
N PRO A 187 21.20 14.16 6.45
CA PRO A 187 22.23 13.31 5.84
C PRO A 187 23.03 12.48 6.84
N ASP A 188 23.17 12.98 8.07
CA ASP A 188 24.03 12.40 9.10
C ASP A 188 23.24 11.59 10.16
N ASP A 189 21.89 11.62 10.14
CA ASP A 189 21.06 10.84 11.05
C ASP A 189 19.65 10.59 10.50
N HIS A 190 19.39 9.38 10.03
CA HIS A 190 18.09 9.01 9.49
C HIS A 190 16.96 8.88 10.54
N ALA A 191 17.27 8.97 11.84
CA ALA A 191 16.28 8.83 12.89
C ALA A 191 15.52 10.12 13.23
N THR A 192 16.01 11.29 12.81
CA THR A 192 15.45 12.58 13.24
C THR A 192 15.37 13.61 12.12
N TRP A 193 14.48 14.58 12.28
CA TRP A 193 14.39 15.77 11.44
C TRP A 193 15.27 16.92 11.94
N LEU A 194 15.87 16.79 13.13
CA LEU A 194 16.66 17.83 13.80
C LEU A 194 18.10 17.86 13.28
N ALA A 195 18.61 19.04 12.97
CA ALA A 195 20.05 19.20 12.75
C ALA A 195 20.83 18.91 14.04
N LYS A 196 22.11 18.55 13.92
CA LYS A 196 22.96 18.24 15.06
C LYS A 196 23.01 19.40 16.06
N GLY A 197 22.59 19.13 17.30
CA GLY A 197 22.53 20.13 18.39
C GLY A 197 21.32 21.07 18.33
N GLU A 198 20.42 20.90 17.37
CA GLU A 198 19.17 21.67 17.30
C GLU A 198 18.23 21.27 18.45
N GLN A 199 17.60 22.28 19.06
CA GLN A 199 16.60 22.08 20.10
C GLN A 199 15.19 22.07 19.51
N ILE A 200 14.30 21.26 20.06
CA ILE A 200 12.88 21.28 19.70
C ILE A 200 12.24 22.52 20.32
N LYS A 201 11.75 23.42 19.48
CA LYS A 201 11.06 24.65 19.89
C LYS A 201 9.57 24.55 19.59
N PHE A 202 8.72 24.84 20.56
CA PHE A 202 7.26 24.82 20.39
C PHE A 202 6.54 25.73 21.39
N GLN A 203 5.30 26.07 21.05
CA GLN A 203 4.36 26.72 21.95
C GLN A 203 3.58 25.65 22.70
N GLU A 204 3.76 25.60 24.01
CA GLU A 204 3.11 24.61 24.89
C GLU A 204 1.58 24.72 24.81
N SER A 205 0.92 23.57 24.73
CA SER A 205 -0.54 23.47 24.59
C SER A 205 -1.20 22.47 25.54
N THR A 206 -0.61 22.22 26.72
CA THR A 206 -1.19 21.34 27.76
C THR A 206 -2.63 21.75 28.13
N PRO A 207 -3.51 20.81 28.59
CA PRO A 207 -4.95 21.01 28.60
C PRO A 207 -5.41 22.17 29.52
N VAL A 208 -5.81 23.28 28.90
CA VAL A 208 -6.91 24.25 29.18
C VAL A 208 -7.12 24.82 30.60
N VAL A 209 -6.40 24.46 31.65
CA VAL A 209 -6.57 25.13 32.98
C VAL A 209 -5.34 25.88 33.46
N LEU A 210 -4.14 25.60 32.95
CA LEU A 210 -2.89 26.18 33.45
C LEU A 210 -1.83 26.53 32.37
N SER A 211 -2.16 26.47 31.08
CA SER A 211 -1.16 26.77 30.03
C SER A 211 -1.15 28.27 29.69
N ASN A 212 0.03 28.87 29.71
CA ASN A 212 0.24 30.30 29.42
C ASN A 212 0.73 30.53 27.98
N GLY A 213 0.68 29.52 27.10
CA GLY A 213 1.22 29.57 25.73
C GLY A 213 2.73 29.84 25.70
N GLN A 214 3.48 29.30 26.66
CA GLN A 214 4.91 29.56 26.76
C GLN A 214 5.69 28.91 25.63
N ASN A 215 6.70 29.62 25.13
CA ASN A 215 7.67 29.06 24.20
C ASN A 215 8.62 28.15 24.99
N ARG A 216 8.64 26.87 24.63
CA ARG A 216 9.56 25.86 25.14
C ARG A 216 10.71 25.68 24.17
N SER A 217 11.89 25.39 24.71
CA SER A 217 13.08 24.99 23.96
C SER A 217 13.68 23.79 24.68
N ILE A 218 13.62 22.63 24.04
CA ILE A 218 13.97 21.34 24.65
C ILE A 218 15.19 20.76 23.94
N GLU A 219 16.23 20.48 24.70
CA GLU A 219 17.41 19.74 24.25
C GLU A 219 17.06 18.26 24.12
N VAL A 220 17.40 17.65 22.99
CA VAL A 220 17.23 16.21 22.77
C VAL A 220 18.54 15.51 23.07
N LEU A 221 18.49 14.46 23.88
CA LEU A 221 19.70 13.69 24.20
C LEU A 221 20.31 13.07 22.94
N ASP A 222 21.63 13.05 22.91
CA ASP A 222 22.39 12.33 21.90
C ASP A 222 22.62 10.88 22.32
N GLY A 223 22.68 9.98 21.34
CA GLY A 223 22.85 8.54 21.60
C GLY A 223 22.22 7.67 20.52
N THR A 224 22.23 6.36 20.76
CA THR A 224 21.59 5.38 19.87
C THR A 224 20.08 5.63 19.84
N ARG A 225 19.54 5.91 18.64
CA ARG A 225 18.13 6.27 18.44
C ARG A 225 17.37 5.16 17.75
N SER A 226 16.24 4.73 18.30
CA SER A 226 15.23 3.98 17.55
C SER A 226 14.18 4.95 17.02
N TYR A 227 13.66 4.70 15.82
CA TYR A 227 12.66 5.57 15.22
C TYR A 227 11.60 4.79 14.44
N LEU A 228 10.45 5.42 14.27
CA LEU A 228 9.39 5.00 13.36
C LEU A 228 8.84 6.23 12.64
N ARG A 229 8.69 6.11 11.33
CA ARG A 229 8.25 7.15 10.42
C ARG A 229 7.10 6.63 9.59
N ILE A 230 5.98 7.35 9.54
CA ILE A 230 4.77 6.96 8.82
C ILE A 230 4.34 8.13 7.93
N VAL A 231 4.46 7.96 6.62
CA VAL A 231 4.15 8.97 5.60
C VAL A 231 2.88 8.57 4.86
N PRO A 232 1.80 9.36 4.93
CA PRO A 232 0.63 9.12 4.09
C PRO A 232 0.93 9.53 2.65
N ALA A 233 0.37 8.79 1.70
CA ALA A 233 0.40 9.13 0.28
C ALA A 233 -0.33 10.43 -0.04
N ARG A 234 -1.45 10.66 0.65
CA ARG A 234 -2.36 11.78 0.39
C ARG A 234 -2.96 12.30 1.68
N LEU A 235 -3.06 13.61 1.76
CA LEU A 235 -3.91 14.32 2.71
C LEU A 235 -5.18 14.74 1.99
N ALA A 236 -6.33 14.18 2.40
CA ALA A 236 -7.61 14.51 1.77
C ALA A 236 -7.98 15.99 1.94
N ASN A 237 -7.57 16.60 3.06
CA ASN A 237 -7.78 18.01 3.38
C ASN A 237 -6.53 18.57 4.07
N GLU A 238 -6.33 19.89 3.97
CA GLU A 238 -5.37 20.59 4.82
C GLU A 238 -5.80 20.45 6.30
N LEU A 239 -4.89 19.94 7.13
CA LEU A 239 -5.11 19.85 8.57
C LEU A 239 -4.59 21.11 9.27
N LEU A 240 -5.26 21.51 10.34
CA LEU A 240 -4.81 22.57 11.23
C LEU A 240 -4.11 21.96 12.45
N ARG A 241 -3.07 22.63 12.97
CA ARG A 241 -2.35 22.21 14.20
C ARG A 241 -3.31 21.97 15.37
N ARG A 242 -4.29 22.87 15.53
CA ARG A 242 -5.30 22.79 16.56
C ARG A 242 -6.15 21.51 16.46
N GLN A 243 -6.50 21.09 15.24
CA GLN A 243 -7.22 19.83 15.03
C GLN A 243 -6.37 18.63 15.47
N VAL A 244 -5.06 18.65 15.23
CA VAL A 244 -4.16 17.57 15.66
C VAL A 244 -3.93 17.60 17.19
N GLN A 245 -3.93 18.78 17.82
CA GLN A 245 -3.73 18.96 19.26
C GLN A 245 -4.96 18.61 20.12
N GLU A 246 -6.17 18.93 19.65
CA GLU A 246 -7.41 18.78 20.42
C GLU A 246 -8.00 17.35 20.38
N GLN A 247 -7.16 16.35 20.07
CA GLN A 247 -7.57 14.94 20.05
C GLN A 247 -7.68 14.37 21.48
N GLY A 248 -8.65 13.48 21.71
CA GLY A 248 -8.95 12.86 23.01
C GLY A 248 -8.83 11.34 23.01
N ASN A 249 -9.16 10.67 24.13
CA ASN A 249 -9.28 9.20 24.24
C ASN A 249 -8.09 8.42 23.62
N ASP A 250 -6.86 8.71 24.03
CA ASP A 250 -5.62 8.06 23.54
C ASP A 250 -5.28 8.27 22.04
N THR A 251 -5.97 9.17 21.35
CA THR A 251 -5.71 9.51 19.94
C THR A 251 -4.88 10.78 19.74
N PHE A 252 -4.26 11.30 20.80
CA PHE A 252 -3.35 12.45 20.71
C PHE A 252 -1.94 12.03 20.28
N LEU A 253 -1.19 12.95 19.67
CA LEU A 253 0.21 12.73 19.31
C LEU A 253 1.03 12.46 20.58
N CYS A 254 1.69 11.31 20.64
CA CYS A 254 2.54 10.91 21.77
C CYS A 254 4.00 10.82 21.34
N ALA A 255 4.93 11.22 22.20
CA ALA A 255 6.35 10.93 21.98
C ALA A 255 6.60 9.40 21.94
N MET A 256 7.58 8.97 21.16
CA MET A 256 7.98 7.56 21.10
C MET A 256 8.78 7.16 22.37
N GLY A 257 8.42 6.03 22.97
CA GLY A 257 9.03 5.49 24.19
C GLY A 257 8.04 5.36 25.37
N PRO A 258 8.46 4.80 26.52
CA PRO A 258 7.58 4.49 27.65
C PRO A 258 7.37 5.67 28.62
N TRP A 259 7.18 6.89 28.10
CA TRP A 259 7.20 8.11 28.92
C TRP A 259 5.86 8.40 29.60
N ILE A 260 5.92 8.73 30.88
CA ILE A 260 4.79 9.19 31.70
C ILE A 260 4.80 10.73 31.80
N ASP A 261 6.01 11.31 31.86
CA ASP A 261 6.23 12.75 31.88
C ASP A 261 6.57 13.24 30.47
N GLY A 262 5.85 14.25 30.00
CA GLY A 262 6.02 14.77 28.65
C GLY A 262 5.42 16.15 28.49
N ASP A 263 5.69 16.75 27.35
CA ASP A 263 5.16 18.05 26.95
C ASP A 263 4.78 17.99 25.47
N ALA A 264 3.86 18.85 25.04
CA ALA A 264 3.37 18.88 23.68
C ALA A 264 2.93 20.28 23.27
N GLY A 265 3.00 20.55 21.97
CA GLY A 265 2.70 21.88 21.47
C GLY A 265 2.76 22.03 19.96
N ALA A 266 2.54 23.27 19.53
CA ALA A 266 2.59 23.66 18.14
C ALA A 266 3.95 24.26 17.80
N ASN A 267 4.48 23.95 16.62
CA ASN A 267 5.71 24.57 16.10
C ASN A 267 5.58 24.90 14.60
N ALA A 268 6.64 25.44 14.01
CA ALA A 268 6.65 25.83 12.60
C ALA A 268 6.37 24.66 11.64
N LEU A 269 6.61 23.41 12.06
CA LEU A 269 6.42 22.20 11.25
C LEU A 269 5.01 21.61 11.41
N GLY A 270 4.39 21.78 12.57
CA GLY A 270 3.06 21.24 12.87
C GLY A 270 2.85 21.11 14.37
N VAL A 271 2.70 19.87 14.85
CA VAL A 271 2.49 19.53 16.26
C VAL A 271 3.59 18.58 16.72
N VAL A 272 4.14 18.83 17.90
CA VAL A 272 5.21 18.02 18.49
C VAL A 272 4.80 17.52 19.87
N ALA A 273 5.25 16.32 20.21
CA ALA A 273 5.19 15.75 21.54
C ALA A 273 6.60 15.30 21.95
N VAL A 274 7.00 15.56 23.19
CA VAL A 274 8.31 15.19 23.74
C VAL A 274 8.14 14.38 25.03
N GLY A 275 8.95 13.33 25.17
CA GLY A 275 9.09 12.55 26.39
C GLY A 275 10.25 13.09 27.20
N LEU A 276 9.94 13.73 28.33
CA LEU A 276 10.94 14.42 29.14
C LEU A 276 11.75 13.41 29.99
N MET A 277 13.02 13.72 30.20
CA MET A 277 13.85 12.97 31.12
C MET A 277 13.40 13.25 32.56
N ARG A 278 13.23 12.19 33.35
CA ARG A 278 12.82 12.31 34.75
C ARG A 278 13.78 13.23 35.51
N GLY A 279 13.25 14.33 36.06
CA GLY A 279 14.02 15.33 36.80
C GLY A 279 14.74 16.39 35.95
N ALA A 280 14.50 16.45 34.63
CA ALA A 280 15.01 17.49 33.75
C ALA A 280 13.91 18.04 32.81
N GLU A 281 13.39 19.23 33.14
CA GLU A 281 12.24 19.84 32.45
C GLU A 281 12.54 20.38 31.04
N ASN A 282 13.83 20.49 30.69
CA ASN A 282 14.32 21.02 29.41
C ASN A 282 15.08 19.98 28.57
N LYS A 283 15.06 18.70 28.96
CA LYS A 283 15.73 17.61 28.24
C LYS A 283 14.73 16.52 27.86
N ALA A 284 14.71 16.16 26.59
CA ALA A 284 13.88 15.07 26.07
C ALA A 284 14.74 13.88 25.64
N VAL A 285 14.19 12.69 25.87
CA VAL A 285 14.77 11.43 25.43
C VAL A 285 14.08 10.95 24.16
N GLY A 286 12.75 11.07 24.10
CA GLY A 286 11.95 10.75 22.93
C GLY A 286 11.16 11.94 22.41
N ALA A 287 10.81 11.92 21.14
CA ALA A 287 9.97 12.92 20.51
C ALA A 287 9.09 12.30 19.41
N ALA A 288 8.04 13.01 19.04
CA ALA A 288 7.25 12.76 17.85
C ALA A 288 6.78 14.07 17.23
N GLN A 289 6.84 14.17 15.91
CA GLN A 289 6.37 15.31 15.13
C GLN A 289 5.29 14.86 14.16
N PHE A 290 4.17 15.57 14.16
CA PHE A 290 3.21 15.60 13.07
C PHE A 290 3.56 16.77 12.15
N PHE A 291 3.89 16.49 10.89
CA PHE A 291 4.23 17.51 9.89
C PHE A 291 2.97 17.95 9.14
N ILE A 292 2.57 19.21 9.31
CA ILE A 292 1.27 19.66 8.80
C ILE A 292 1.18 19.69 7.28
N LYS A 293 2.32 19.88 6.59
CA LYS A 293 2.39 19.94 5.13
C LYS A 293 2.30 18.58 4.45
N THR A 294 2.80 17.55 5.11
CA THR A 294 2.94 16.20 4.54
C THR A 294 1.98 15.21 5.17
N GLY A 295 1.47 15.52 6.37
CA GLY A 295 0.65 14.63 7.18
C GLY A 295 1.47 13.58 7.89
N GLU A 296 2.79 13.57 7.71
CA GLU A 296 3.69 12.57 8.26
C GLU A 296 3.74 12.61 9.79
N ILE A 297 3.80 11.42 10.40
CA ILE A 297 4.13 11.22 11.81
C ILE A 297 5.52 10.58 11.89
N TRP A 298 6.45 11.26 12.54
CA TRP A 298 7.81 10.77 12.76
C TRP A 298 8.14 10.83 14.25
N GLY A 299 8.42 9.67 14.84
CA GLY A 299 8.86 9.57 16.23
C GLY A 299 10.22 8.88 16.36
N PHE A 300 10.97 9.28 17.39
CA PHE A 300 12.21 8.63 17.77
C PHE A 300 12.39 8.59 19.30
N ASN A 301 13.23 7.68 19.77
CA ASN A 301 13.68 7.55 21.15
C ASN A 301 15.21 7.39 21.20
N SER A 302 15.89 8.32 21.88
CA SER A 302 17.35 8.38 22.00
C SER A 302 17.93 7.49 23.12
N ALA A 303 17.10 6.68 23.79
CA ALA A 303 17.51 5.68 24.75
C ALA A 303 17.40 4.24 24.22
N ALA A 304 17.59 4.06 22.89
CA ALA A 304 17.66 2.72 22.31
C ALA A 304 18.96 1.99 22.68
N GLY A 305 19.96 2.72 23.19
CA GLY A 305 21.13 2.19 23.87
C GLY A 305 21.28 2.74 25.28
N PHE A 306 21.94 2.00 26.17
CA PHE A 306 22.22 2.42 27.55
C PHE A 306 23.62 1.99 28.00
N GLU A 307 24.30 2.82 28.78
CA GLU A 307 25.63 2.51 29.31
C GLU A 307 25.57 1.51 30.47
N ARG A 308 26.41 0.48 30.42
CA ARG A 308 26.67 -0.42 31.56
C ARG A 308 28.10 -0.95 31.48
N GLY A 309 28.90 -0.67 32.51
CA GLY A 309 30.29 -1.16 32.60
C GLY A 309 31.20 -0.65 31.48
N GLY A 310 31.04 0.62 31.08
CA GLY A 310 31.86 1.26 30.04
C GLY A 310 31.53 0.82 28.60
N LYS A 311 30.42 0.10 28.41
CA LYS A 311 29.90 -0.32 27.10
C LYS A 311 28.48 0.19 26.92
N VAL A 312 28.07 0.43 25.69
CA VAL A 312 26.68 0.77 25.33
C VAL A 312 25.96 -0.51 24.92
N LEU A 313 24.93 -0.91 25.66
CA LEU A 313 24.09 -2.06 25.34
C LEU A 313 22.82 -1.61 24.64
N LEU A 314 22.39 -2.37 23.64
CA LEU A 314 21.12 -2.15 22.95
C LEU A 314 19.94 -2.54 23.84
N SER A 315 18.93 -1.68 23.90
CA SER A 315 17.62 -1.91 24.55
C SER A 315 16.73 -2.85 23.70
N SER A 316 17.26 -4.00 23.28
CA SER A 316 16.63 -4.90 22.31
C SER A 316 15.25 -5.44 22.73
N GLY A 317 14.97 -5.47 24.03
CA GLY A 317 13.66 -5.85 24.57
C GLY A 317 12.60 -4.72 24.52
N SER A 318 13.00 -3.44 24.54
CA SER A 318 12.06 -2.31 24.56
C SER A 318 11.72 -1.80 23.17
N ILE A 319 12.70 -1.75 22.26
CA ILE A 319 12.54 -1.29 20.87
C ILE A 319 11.31 -1.88 20.17
N PRO A 320 11.11 -3.21 20.12
CA PRO A 320 9.95 -3.79 19.42
C PRO A 320 8.60 -3.42 20.05
N ILE A 321 8.56 -3.25 21.38
CA ILE A 321 7.36 -2.84 22.11
C ILE A 321 7.05 -1.37 21.82
N GLU A 322 8.07 -0.52 21.80
CA GLU A 322 7.95 0.91 21.52
C GLU A 322 7.49 1.18 20.10
N TRP A 323 8.07 0.48 19.11
CA TRP A 323 7.59 0.54 17.73
C TRP A 323 6.13 0.14 17.62
N SER A 324 5.73 -1.00 18.22
CA SER A 324 4.34 -1.48 18.19
C SER A 324 3.36 -0.44 18.75
N ARG A 325 3.63 0.07 19.96
CA ARG A 325 2.78 1.06 20.62
C ARG A 325 2.69 2.38 19.86
N PHE A 326 3.82 2.87 19.36
CA PHE A 326 3.85 4.12 18.61
C PHE A 326 3.13 3.98 17.26
N PHE A 327 3.29 2.84 16.57
CA PHE A 327 2.58 2.56 15.34
C PHE A 327 1.07 2.48 15.58
N ASP A 328 0.62 1.77 16.61
CA ASP A 328 -0.81 1.70 16.98
C ASP A 328 -1.41 3.08 17.26
N ARG A 329 -0.73 3.91 18.06
CA ARG A 329 -1.18 5.27 18.38
C ARG A 329 -1.21 6.19 17.17
N ALA A 330 -0.20 6.11 16.30
CA ALA A 330 -0.17 6.91 15.07
C ALA A 330 -1.33 6.54 14.13
N MET A 331 -1.62 5.24 13.96
CA MET A 331 -2.76 4.78 13.14
C MET A 331 -4.10 5.19 13.75
N ALA A 332 -4.23 5.17 15.08
CA ALA A 332 -5.43 5.66 15.76
C ALA A 332 -5.64 7.17 15.54
N LEU A 333 -4.58 7.97 15.65
CA LEU A 333 -4.61 9.41 15.35
C LEU A 333 -5.00 9.66 13.88
N TYR A 334 -4.41 8.93 12.92
CA TYR A 334 -4.78 9.07 11.50
C TYR A 334 -6.25 8.75 11.25
N SER A 335 -6.75 7.66 11.83
CA SER A 335 -8.17 7.28 11.73
C SER A 335 -9.08 8.40 12.23
N GLN A 336 -8.74 9.01 13.38
CA GLN A 336 -9.50 10.10 13.97
C GLN A 336 -9.42 11.41 13.17
N LEU A 337 -8.28 11.68 12.54
CA LEU A 337 -8.09 12.81 11.62
C LEU A 337 -8.70 12.56 10.23
N GLY A 338 -9.22 11.37 9.95
CA GLY A 338 -9.73 10.98 8.64
C GLY A 338 -8.66 10.82 7.58
N VAL A 339 -7.38 10.68 7.97
CA VAL A 339 -6.28 10.40 7.06
C VAL A 339 -6.32 8.91 6.71
N ARG A 340 -6.41 8.61 5.42
CA ARG A 340 -6.47 7.25 4.90
C ARG A 340 -5.25 6.96 4.04
N GLY A 341 -4.89 5.68 3.99
CA GLY A 341 -3.73 5.24 3.25
C GLY A 341 -3.90 5.33 1.74
N PRO A 342 -2.89 4.90 0.99
CA PRO A 342 -1.75 4.11 1.47
C PRO A 342 -0.76 4.90 2.33
N PHE A 343 -0.02 4.18 3.18
CA PHE A 343 1.07 4.74 3.98
C PHE A 343 2.37 4.01 3.70
N GLN A 344 3.46 4.77 3.63
CA GLN A 344 4.83 4.27 3.66
C GLN A 344 5.33 4.34 5.11
N VAL A 345 5.89 3.24 5.60
CA VAL A 345 6.37 3.13 6.97
C VAL A 345 7.83 2.71 6.98
N THR A 346 8.64 3.41 7.75
CA THR A 346 10.07 3.14 7.93
C THR A 346 10.37 3.01 9.43
N ALA A 347 10.99 1.90 9.82
CA ALA A 347 11.46 1.66 11.17
C ALA A 347 12.98 1.48 11.14
N GLY A 348 13.70 2.01 12.13
CA GLY A 348 15.15 1.87 12.14
C GLY A 348 15.81 2.22 13.46
N VAL A 349 17.12 1.98 13.52
CA VAL A 349 17.98 2.35 14.64
C VAL A 349 19.29 2.96 14.10
N THR A 350 19.67 4.14 14.59
CA THR A 350 20.92 4.84 14.23
C THR A 350 21.84 4.96 15.44
N GLY A 351 23.12 5.25 15.22
CA GLY A 351 24.11 5.38 16.29
C GLY A 351 24.48 4.03 16.91
N LEU A 352 24.67 3.01 16.06
CA LEU A 352 25.01 1.64 16.47
C LEU A 352 26.52 1.38 16.59
N ASP A 353 27.38 2.33 16.20
CA ASP A 353 28.83 2.17 16.32
C ASP A 353 29.26 1.86 17.76
N GLY A 354 29.90 0.71 17.96
CA GLY A 354 30.34 0.25 19.28
C GLY A 354 29.22 -0.21 20.22
N VAL A 355 27.96 -0.22 19.76
CA VAL A 355 26.82 -0.75 20.52
C VAL A 355 26.86 -2.27 20.51
N ILE A 356 26.42 -2.86 21.62
CA ILE A 356 26.46 -4.31 21.85
C ILE A 356 25.06 -4.86 22.09
N TRP A 357 24.73 -5.97 21.43
CA TRP A 357 23.60 -6.80 21.79
C TRP A 357 23.98 -7.67 22.99
N GLY A 358 23.47 -7.31 24.17
CA GLY A 358 23.67 -8.10 25.38
C GLY A 358 22.83 -9.37 25.39
N ASN A 359 23.38 -10.46 25.92
CA ASN A 359 22.59 -11.63 26.32
C ASN A 359 22.72 -11.88 27.84
N ASP A 360 21.76 -12.61 28.40
CA ASP A 360 21.70 -12.90 29.85
C ASP A 360 22.88 -13.76 30.36
N PHE A 361 23.70 -14.29 29.46
CA PHE A 361 24.82 -15.20 29.73
C PHE A 361 26.20 -14.56 29.51
N GLY A 362 26.27 -13.23 29.33
CA GLY A 362 27.53 -12.49 29.21
C GLY A 362 28.17 -12.49 27.81
N GLY A 363 27.53 -13.10 26.81
CA GLY A 363 27.88 -12.94 25.40
C GLY A 363 27.44 -11.57 24.87
N ALA A 364 28.25 -11.04 23.95
CA ALA A 364 28.14 -9.70 23.40
C ALA A 364 28.45 -9.72 21.90
N SER A 365 27.45 -9.49 21.06
CA SER A 365 27.67 -9.20 19.64
C SER A 365 27.75 -7.69 19.45
N SER A 366 28.81 -7.20 18.82
CA SER A 366 28.86 -5.78 18.42
C SER A 366 28.06 -5.58 17.15
N ALA A 367 27.54 -4.37 16.94
CA ALA A 367 26.92 -4.01 15.68
C ALA A 367 27.92 -4.13 14.52
N LEU A 368 27.44 -4.62 13.38
CA LEU A 368 28.18 -4.72 12.12
C LEU A 368 27.96 -3.50 11.21
N GLU A 369 26.96 -2.68 11.53
CA GLU A 369 26.51 -1.53 10.77
C GLU A 369 26.23 -0.36 11.72
N ALA A 370 26.50 0.87 11.29
CA ALA A 370 26.29 2.08 12.09
C ALA A 370 24.81 2.46 12.23
N GLU A 371 23.97 1.98 11.32
CA GLU A 371 22.52 2.17 11.32
C GLU A 371 21.80 1.03 10.60
N VAL A 372 20.52 0.86 10.90
CA VAL A 372 19.61 -0.05 10.19
C VAL A 372 18.29 0.66 9.93
N HIS A 373 17.68 0.36 8.78
CA HIS A 373 16.30 0.76 8.50
C HIS A 373 15.60 -0.31 7.65
N PHE A 374 14.28 -0.36 7.77
CA PHE A 374 13.41 -1.21 6.98
C PHE A 374 12.16 -0.42 6.60
N GLN A 375 11.80 -0.44 5.32
CA GLN A 375 10.70 0.33 4.77
C GLN A 375 9.74 -0.57 4.00
N ALA A 376 8.45 -0.31 4.15
CA ALA A 376 7.41 -0.95 3.35
C ALA A 376 6.22 0.00 3.14
N THR A 377 5.39 -0.31 2.14
CA THR A 377 4.16 0.40 1.83
C THR A 377 2.98 -0.56 1.92
N ASN A 378 1.88 -0.10 2.51
CA ASN A 378 0.63 -0.86 2.57
C ASN A 378 -0.57 0.10 2.48
N LEU A 379 -1.67 -0.37 1.91
CA LEU A 379 -2.91 0.39 1.77
C LEU A 379 -3.55 0.70 3.13
N ASN A 380 -3.72 -0.31 3.99
CA ASN A 380 -4.55 -0.19 5.20
C ASN A 380 -3.86 -0.58 6.52
N TRP A 381 -2.60 -1.06 6.50
CA TRP A 381 -1.82 -1.41 7.71
C TRP A 381 -2.65 -2.06 8.82
N GLU A 382 -3.37 -3.14 8.47
CA GLU A 382 -4.11 -3.94 9.44
C GLU A 382 -3.17 -4.55 10.50
N LYS A 383 -3.73 -5.07 11.60
CA LYS A 383 -2.94 -5.56 12.74
C LYS A 383 -1.88 -6.58 12.32
N GLU A 384 -2.26 -7.55 11.49
CA GLU A 384 -1.37 -8.59 10.98
C GLU A 384 -0.25 -8.00 10.12
N ALA A 385 -0.58 -7.10 9.19
CA ALA A 385 0.40 -6.46 8.31
C ALA A 385 1.41 -5.60 9.09
N ARG A 386 0.94 -4.87 10.12
CA ARG A 386 1.82 -4.10 11.01
C ARG A 386 2.79 -5.00 11.76
N LEU A 387 2.28 -6.10 12.30
CA LEU A 387 3.09 -7.04 13.05
C LEU A 387 4.13 -7.76 12.18
N GLU A 388 3.77 -8.12 10.95
CA GLU A 388 4.71 -8.67 9.96
C GLU A 388 5.82 -7.66 9.63
N PHE A 389 5.46 -6.41 9.32
CA PHE A 389 6.44 -5.36 9.07
C PHE A 389 7.39 -5.14 10.24
N LEU A 390 6.85 -5.02 11.46
CA LEU A 390 7.64 -4.83 12.66
C LEU A 390 8.57 -6.02 12.93
N THR A 391 8.10 -7.25 12.67
CA THR A 391 8.92 -8.46 12.77
C THR A 391 10.07 -8.42 11.77
N ASN A 392 9.82 -8.00 10.53
CA ASN A 392 10.85 -7.87 9.50
C ASN A 392 11.86 -6.76 9.81
N ALA A 393 11.39 -5.59 10.28
CA ALA A 393 12.25 -4.50 10.74
C ALA A 393 13.13 -4.92 11.92
N PHE A 394 12.58 -5.63 12.90
CA PHE A 394 13.34 -6.14 14.02
C PHE A 394 14.33 -7.23 13.61
N ASN A 395 13.96 -8.09 12.64
CA ASN A 395 14.89 -9.05 12.04
C ASN A 395 16.06 -8.37 11.32
N ARG A 396 15.84 -7.21 10.68
CA ARG A 396 16.91 -6.42 10.08
C ARG A 396 17.89 -5.87 11.13
N LEU A 397 17.37 -5.39 12.27
CA LEU A 397 18.19 -4.98 13.40
C LEU A 397 18.96 -6.17 13.99
N ARG A 398 18.31 -7.33 14.15
CA ARG A 398 18.94 -8.57 14.64
C ARG A 398 20.09 -9.03 13.74
N ASP A 399 19.91 -8.94 12.42
CA ASP A 399 20.93 -9.29 11.42
C ASP A 399 22.19 -8.41 11.55
N ALA A 400 22.03 -7.11 11.81
CA ALA A 400 23.16 -6.20 12.07
C ALA A 400 23.96 -6.55 13.34
N PHE A 401 23.46 -7.45 14.19
CA PHE A 401 24.16 -8.00 15.36
C PHE A 401 24.43 -9.50 15.23
N ASN A 402 24.29 -10.06 14.02
CA ASN A 402 24.42 -11.49 13.72
C ASN A 402 23.54 -12.39 14.63
N GLN A 403 22.30 -11.95 14.90
CA GLN A 403 21.33 -12.70 15.70
C GLN A 403 20.39 -13.51 14.80
N HIS A 404 19.91 -14.65 15.30
CA HIS A 404 18.91 -15.46 14.58
C HIS A 404 17.62 -14.67 14.34
N ARG A 405 17.04 -14.84 13.15
CA ARG A 405 15.70 -14.33 12.83
C ARG A 405 14.64 -14.94 13.74
N ILE A 406 13.60 -14.15 14.01
CA ILE A 406 12.42 -14.57 14.75
C ILE A 406 11.19 -14.62 13.84
N THR A 407 10.22 -15.45 14.22
CA THR A 407 8.90 -15.48 13.60
C THR A 407 7.98 -14.40 14.20
N ILE A 408 6.82 -14.18 13.57
CA ILE A 408 5.76 -13.28 14.04
C ILE A 408 5.28 -13.66 15.46
N ASP A 409 5.23 -14.95 15.77
CA ASP A 409 4.80 -15.45 17.09
C ASP A 409 5.84 -15.20 18.19
N GLN A 410 7.10 -15.07 17.80
CA GLN A 410 8.22 -14.75 18.69
C GLN A 410 8.44 -13.24 18.84
N TYR A 411 7.71 -12.41 18.09
CA TYR A 411 7.82 -10.96 18.19
C TYR A 411 7.46 -10.50 19.62
N PRO A 412 8.30 -9.68 20.29
CA PRO A 412 8.00 -9.21 21.63
C PRO A 412 6.72 -8.37 21.67
N ARG A 413 5.68 -8.90 22.32
CA ARG A 413 4.41 -8.20 22.58
C ARG A 413 4.29 -7.91 24.08
N ARG A 414 3.68 -6.78 24.42
CA ARG A 414 3.22 -6.50 25.79
C ARG A 414 1.71 -6.41 25.80
#